data_AF-A0A9W4I1W3-F1
#
_entry.id   AF-A0A9W4I1W3-F1
#
_cell.length_a   1.000
_cell.length_b   1.000
_cell.length_c   1.000
_cell.angle_alpha   90.00
_cell.angle_beta   90.00
_cell.angle_gamma   90.00
#
_symmetry.space_group_name_H-M   'P 1'
#
loop_
_entity.id
_entity.type
_entity.pdbx_description
1 polymer ?
#
loop_
_entity_poly.entity_id
_entity_poly.type
_entity_poly.pdbx_seq_one_letter_code
_entity_poly.pdbx_strand_id
1 'polypeptide(L)'
;MTFRPIRHLALGSCGKGTPRRKVKKVVRNSGADDKKLQAALKKLNVQPLQGIEEVNMFKEDGNVIHFANPRVHGAVPSNTFALYGNGEEKELTELVPNILNQLGPDSLASLRKLAESYQNMQKQQGDKKDDEEDDIPDLVEGENFESKE
;
A
#
# COMPACT_ATOMS: atom_id res chain seq x y z
N MET A 1 -50.85 54.67 -0.23
CA MET A 1 -50.48 53.58 -1.16
C MET A 1 -49.06 53.79 -1.66
N THR A 2 -48.15 52.87 -1.39
CA THR A 2 -47.05 52.37 -2.26
C THR A 2 -46.23 51.33 -1.47
N PHE A 3 -45.76 50.30 -2.18
CA PHE A 3 -45.31 48.98 -1.70
C PHE A 3 -43.77 48.84 -1.62
N ARG A 4 -43.26 48.14 -0.59
CA ARG A 4 -42.07 47.20 -0.49
C ARG A 4 -40.65 47.72 -0.90
N PRO A 5 -39.49 47.16 -0.44
CA PRO A 5 -39.22 45.72 -0.25
C PRO A 5 -38.29 45.28 0.92
N ILE A 6 -38.28 43.96 1.11
CA ILE A 6 -37.36 43.15 1.94
C ILE A 6 -35.91 43.35 1.43
N ARG A 7 -34.96 43.66 2.32
CA ARG A 7 -33.53 43.52 2.03
C ARG A 7 -32.89 42.55 3.02
N HIS A 8 -32.22 41.55 2.42
CA HIS A 8 -31.34 40.58 3.05
C HIS A 8 -30.38 41.25 4.02
N LEU A 9 -30.27 40.71 5.24
CA LEU A 9 -29.13 40.99 6.09
C LEU A 9 -28.07 39.92 5.85
N ALA A 10 -26.91 40.43 5.47
CA ALA A 10 -25.77 39.76 4.93
C ALA A 10 -25.08 38.82 5.93
N LEU A 11 -24.27 37.94 5.35
CA LEU A 11 -23.30 37.06 5.99
C LEU A 11 -22.61 37.70 7.20
N GLY A 12 -22.52 36.89 8.26
CA GLY A 12 -21.90 37.23 9.54
C GLY A 12 -20.53 37.88 9.39
N SER A 13 -20.48 39.17 9.70
CA SER A 13 -19.24 39.89 9.97
C SER A 13 -18.66 39.37 11.29
N CYS A 14 -17.71 38.44 11.19
CA CYS A 14 -16.77 38.21 12.28
C CYS A 14 -15.96 39.51 12.47
N GLY A 15 -16.39 40.35 13.41
CA GLY A 15 -15.80 41.66 13.65
C GLY A 15 -14.35 41.59 14.12
N LYS A 16 -13.55 42.58 13.69
CA LYS A 16 -12.20 42.86 14.22
C LYS A 16 -12.34 43.13 15.73
N GLY A 17 -11.87 42.20 16.55
CA GLY A 17 -11.93 42.29 18.02
C GLY A 17 -12.51 41.07 18.73
N THR A 18 -13.02 40.05 18.01
CA THR A 18 -13.41 38.79 18.66
C THR A 18 -12.16 38.09 19.23
N PRO A 19 -12.17 37.62 20.51
CA PRO A 19 -11.04 36.92 21.09
C PRO A 19 -10.67 35.72 20.22
N ARG A 20 -9.51 35.77 19.56
CA ARG A 20 -9.00 34.64 18.77
C ARG A 20 -8.78 33.48 19.75
N ARG A 21 -9.65 32.47 19.71
CA ARG A 21 -9.48 31.23 20.48
C ARG A 21 -8.10 30.67 20.15
N LYS A 22 -7.17 30.72 21.11
CA LYS A 22 -5.88 30.02 20.98
C LYS A 22 -6.19 28.55 20.82
N VAL A 23 -5.99 28.02 19.61
CA VAL A 23 -6.06 26.59 19.37
C VAL A 23 -4.86 25.99 20.09
N LYS A 24 -5.09 25.40 21.26
CA LYS A 24 -4.11 24.53 21.89
C LYS A 24 -3.99 23.31 20.99
N LYS A 25 -2.99 23.31 20.11
CA LYS A 25 -2.61 22.11 19.37
C LYS A 25 -2.08 21.12 20.40
N VAL A 26 -2.94 20.24 20.87
CA VAL A 26 -2.55 19.13 21.74
C VAL A 26 -1.73 18.20 20.86
N VAL A 27 -0.41 18.32 20.96
CA VAL A 27 0.51 17.33 20.41
C VAL A 27 0.31 16.08 21.25
N ARG A 28 -0.30 15.05 20.66
CA ARG A 28 -0.42 13.75 21.30
C ARG A 28 1.00 13.18 21.41
N ASN A 29 1.47 13.02 22.64
CA ASN A 29 2.81 12.50 22.90
C ASN A 29 2.78 10.97 22.84
N SER A 30 3.19 10.40 21.71
CA SER A 30 3.10 8.96 21.39
C SER A 30 3.82 8.04 22.39
N GLY A 31 4.78 8.55 23.17
CA GLY A 31 5.57 7.76 24.11
C GLY A 31 4.80 7.25 25.33
N ALA A 32 3.67 7.87 25.70
CA ALA A 32 2.82 7.36 26.78
C ALA A 32 1.99 6.15 26.34
N ASP A 33 1.63 6.10 25.06
CA ASP A 33 0.82 5.02 24.48
C ASP A 33 1.67 3.76 24.28
N ASP A 34 2.95 3.88 23.91
CA ASP A 34 3.85 2.74 23.76
C ASP A 34 4.02 1.93 25.06
N LYS A 35 4.13 2.61 26.22
CA LYS A 35 4.18 1.91 27.52
C LYS A 35 2.90 1.13 27.82
N LYS A 36 1.74 1.66 27.41
CA LYS A 36 0.44 0.97 27.58
C LYS A 36 0.31 -0.20 26.62
N LEU A 37 0.76 -0.03 25.37
CA LEU A 37 0.78 -1.10 24.37
C LEU A 37 1.68 -2.25 24.83
N GLN A 38 2.89 -1.94 25.32
CA GLN A 38 3.78 -2.95 25.91
C GLN A 38 3.13 -3.65 27.11
N ALA A 39 2.42 -2.93 27.98
CA ALA A 39 1.70 -3.53 29.10
C ALA A 39 0.55 -4.44 28.65
N ALA A 40 -0.17 -4.08 27.59
CA ALA A 40 -1.23 -4.90 27.02
C ALA A 40 -0.67 -6.18 26.36
N LEU A 41 0.41 -6.03 25.60
CA LEU A 41 1.12 -7.14 24.95
C LEU A 41 1.67 -8.14 25.99
N LYS A 42 2.25 -7.66 27.09
CA LYS A 42 2.67 -8.54 28.19
C LYS A 42 1.55 -9.41 28.77
N LYS A 43 0.30 -8.92 28.80
CA LYS A 43 -0.86 -9.72 29.27
C LYS A 43 -1.21 -10.86 28.32
N LEU A 44 -0.96 -10.69 27.03
CA LEU A 44 -1.12 -11.74 26.01
C LEU A 44 0.07 -12.71 25.97
N ASN A 45 1.02 -12.55 26.90
CA ASN A 45 2.21 -13.39 27.03
C ASN A 45 3.05 -13.44 25.74
N VAL A 46 3.08 -12.36 24.96
CA VAL A 46 3.93 -12.28 23.77
C VAL A 46 5.41 -12.29 24.16
N GLN A 47 6.19 -13.08 23.41
CA GLN A 47 7.63 -13.24 23.59
C GLN A 47 8.37 -12.60 22.42
N PRO A 48 9.56 -12.01 22.64
CA PRO A 48 10.39 -11.52 21.55
C PRO A 48 10.83 -12.70 20.66
N LEU A 49 10.61 -12.58 19.35
CA LEU A 49 11.11 -13.52 18.35
C LEU A 49 12.42 -12.99 17.77
N GLN A 50 13.44 -13.83 17.75
CA GLN A 50 14.76 -13.52 17.20
C GLN A 50 14.97 -14.22 15.86
N GLY A 51 15.85 -13.67 15.02
CA GLY A 51 16.17 -14.26 13.71
C GLY A 51 15.13 -14.00 12.62
N ILE A 52 14.24 -13.03 12.82
CA ILE A 52 13.35 -12.57 11.74
C ILE A 52 14.14 -11.64 10.82
N GLU A 53 14.37 -12.09 9.60
CA GLU A 53 15.07 -11.30 8.57
C GLU A 53 14.11 -10.32 7.89
N GLU A 54 12.89 -10.76 7.58
CA GLU A 54 11.91 -9.94 6.88
C GLU A 54 10.48 -10.33 7.24
N VAL A 55 9.57 -9.36 7.15
CA VAL A 55 8.12 -9.59 7.23
C VAL A 55 7.45 -8.87 6.08
N ASN A 56 6.60 -9.60 5.37
CA ASN A 56 5.85 -9.09 4.23
C ASN A 56 4.35 -9.10 4.55
N MET A 57 3.70 -7.96 4.37
CA MET A 57 2.24 -7.86 4.46
C MET A 57 1.67 -7.61 3.06
N PHE A 58 0.96 -8.60 2.52
CA PHE A 58 0.30 -8.49 1.22
C PHE A 58 -1.04 -7.79 1.36
N LYS A 59 -1.24 -6.71 0.61
CA LYS A 59 -2.54 -6.06 0.47
C LYS A 59 -3.29 -6.61 -0.75
N GLU A 60 -4.60 -6.42 -0.75
CA GLU A 60 -5.45 -6.76 -1.90
C GLU A 60 -5.19 -5.85 -3.11
N ASP A 61 -4.64 -4.66 -2.87
CA ASP A 61 -4.33 -3.66 -3.90
C ASP A 61 -3.15 -4.05 -4.81
N GLY A 62 -2.46 -5.16 -4.52
CA GLY A 62 -1.23 -5.56 -5.23
C GLY A 62 0.06 -4.99 -4.63
N ASN A 63 -0.04 -4.14 -3.61
CA ASN A 63 1.09 -3.60 -2.87
C ASN A 63 1.48 -4.51 -1.69
N VAL A 64 2.77 -4.47 -1.34
CA VAL A 64 3.33 -5.19 -0.20
C VAL A 64 3.94 -4.18 0.77
N ILE A 65 3.57 -4.27 2.05
CA ILE A 65 4.34 -3.58 3.09
C ILE A 65 5.48 -4.51 3.50
N HIS A 66 6.69 -4.14 3.13
CA HIS A 66 7.91 -4.86 3.44
C HIS A 66 8.58 -4.26 4.68
N PHE A 67 8.97 -5.12 5.61
CA PHE A 67 9.76 -4.76 6.77
C PHE A 67 11.10 -5.51 6.71
N ALA A 68 12.21 -4.77 6.56
CA ALA A 68 13.55 -5.32 6.66
C ALA A 68 14.00 -5.37 8.13
N ASN A 69 14.40 -6.56 8.58
CA ASN A 69 14.86 -6.87 9.95
C ASN A 69 13.97 -6.28 11.07
N PRO A 70 12.65 -6.56 11.07
CA PRO A 70 11.76 -6.02 12.09
C PRO A 70 12.01 -6.68 13.44
N ARG A 71 11.75 -5.91 14.50
CA ARG A 71 11.67 -6.49 15.84
C ARG A 71 10.25 -7.03 16.03
N VAL A 72 10.15 -8.32 16.31
CA VAL A 72 8.85 -9.02 16.41
C VAL A 72 8.63 -9.51 17.83
N HIS A 73 7.44 -9.29 18.37
CA HIS A 73 6.97 -9.94 19.58
C HIS A 73 5.74 -10.75 19.23
N GLY A 74 5.77 -12.05 19.46
CA GLY A 74 4.70 -12.96 19.05
C GLY A 74 4.25 -13.86 20.19
N ALA A 75 2.97 -14.19 20.19
CA ALA A 75 2.41 -15.29 20.95
C ALA A 75 1.86 -16.29 19.92
N VAL A 76 2.68 -17.28 19.57
CA VAL A 76 2.29 -18.41 18.72
C VAL A 76 1.00 -19.09 19.18
N PRO A 77 0.77 -19.38 20.48
CA PRO A 77 -0.49 -20.04 20.91
C PRO A 77 -1.73 -19.16 20.73
N SER A 78 -1.57 -17.84 20.56
CA SER A 78 -2.67 -16.89 20.41
C SER A 78 -2.70 -16.23 19.04
N ASN A 79 -1.89 -16.70 18.08
CA ASN A 79 -1.73 -16.15 16.73
C ASN A 79 -1.63 -14.61 16.69
N THR A 80 -0.98 -14.02 17.70
CA THR A 80 -0.87 -12.57 17.85
C THR A 80 0.57 -12.16 17.65
N PHE A 81 0.82 -11.25 16.70
CA PHE A 81 2.15 -10.74 16.39
C PHE A 81 2.14 -9.21 16.44
N ALA A 82 3.07 -8.65 17.22
CA ALA A 82 3.36 -7.23 17.28
C ALA A 82 4.68 -6.96 16.57
N LEU A 83 4.60 -6.20 15.49
CA LEU A 83 5.70 -5.88 14.60
C LEU A 83 6.15 -4.45 14.84
N TYR A 84 7.45 -4.27 15.03
CA TYR A 84 8.09 -2.98 15.22
C TYR A 84 9.16 -2.80 14.17
N GLY A 85 9.03 -1.77 13.35
CA GLY A 85 9.99 -1.49 12.29
C GLY A 85 9.45 -0.42 11.37
N ASN A 86 10.33 0.03 10.47
CA ASN A 86 9.90 0.85 9.35
C ASN A 86 9.30 -0.07 8.29
N GLY A 87 8.06 0.19 7.88
CA GLY A 87 7.42 -0.51 6.77
C GLY A 87 7.56 0.31 5.51
N GLU A 88 8.14 -0.28 4.47
CA GLU A 88 8.21 0.31 3.14
C GLU A 88 7.13 -0.30 2.27
N GLU A 89 6.29 0.54 1.67
CA GLU A 89 5.32 0.08 0.68
C GLU A 89 6.05 -0.10 -0.66
N LYS A 90 6.12 -1.35 -1.13
CA LYS A 90 6.74 -1.74 -2.40
C LYS A 90 5.69 -2.41 -3.27
N GLU A 91 5.87 -2.30 -4.58
CA GLU A 91 5.05 -3.09 -5.50
C GLU A 91 5.50 -4.55 -5.49
N LEU A 92 4.53 -5.44 -5.70
CA LEU A 92 4.81 -6.88 -5.74
C LEU A 92 5.80 -7.23 -6.86
N THR A 93 5.78 -6.49 -7.96
CA THR A 93 6.65 -6.63 -9.14
C THR A 93 8.14 -6.41 -8.84
N GLU A 94 8.48 -5.53 -7.90
CA GLU A 94 9.86 -5.23 -7.50
C GLU A 94 10.48 -6.31 -6.61
N LEU A 95 9.65 -7.15 -5.99
CA LEU A 95 10.06 -8.22 -5.07
C LEU A 95 10.03 -9.62 -5.72
N VAL A 96 9.64 -9.71 -7.00
CA VAL A 96 9.75 -10.93 -7.81
C VAL A 96 11.21 -11.12 -8.24
N PRO A 97 11.81 -12.32 -8.12
CA PRO A 97 11.17 -13.63 -7.90
C PRO A 97 11.14 -14.13 -6.45
N ASN A 98 11.88 -13.52 -5.52
CA ASN A 98 12.05 -14.06 -4.16
C ASN A 98 10.72 -14.19 -3.39
N ILE A 99 9.78 -13.28 -3.64
CA ILE A 99 8.48 -13.26 -2.97
C ILE A 99 7.55 -14.40 -3.40
N LEU A 100 7.80 -15.05 -4.54
CA LEU A 100 6.94 -16.13 -5.07
C LEU A 100 6.87 -17.34 -4.15
N ASN A 101 7.96 -17.63 -3.43
CA ASN A 101 8.01 -18.75 -2.49
C ASN A 101 7.24 -18.48 -1.18
N GLN A 102 6.92 -17.20 -0.91
CA GLN A 102 6.18 -16.77 0.27
C GLN A 102 4.69 -16.50 -0.04
N LEU A 103 4.36 -16.31 -1.33
CA LEU A 103 2.99 -16.16 -1.79
C LEU A 103 2.28 -17.52 -1.78
N GLY A 104 1.10 -17.56 -1.17
CA GLY A 104 0.18 -18.68 -1.32
C GLY A 104 -0.45 -18.71 -2.73
N PRO A 105 -1.06 -19.84 -3.12
CA PRO A 105 -1.70 -19.99 -4.43
C PRO A 105 -2.79 -18.92 -4.68
N ASP A 106 -3.49 -18.50 -3.63
CA ASP A 106 -4.53 -17.46 -3.72
C ASP A 106 -3.94 -16.08 -4.04
N SER A 107 -2.83 -15.69 -3.41
CA SER A 107 -2.17 -14.40 -3.67
C SER A 107 -1.48 -14.38 -5.04
N LEU A 108 -0.98 -15.53 -5.50
CA LEU A 108 -0.42 -15.70 -6.84
C LEU A 108 -1.47 -15.52 -7.94
N ALA A 109 -2.70 -16.01 -7.72
CA ALA A 109 -3.80 -15.80 -8.64
C ALA A 109 -4.16 -14.32 -8.79
N SER A 110 -4.14 -13.56 -7.69
CA SER A 110 -4.34 -12.09 -7.72
C SER A 110 -3.22 -11.38 -8.47
N LEU A 111 -1.96 -11.78 -8.25
CA LEU A 111 -0.82 -11.23 -8.99
C LEU A 111 -0.92 -11.54 -10.49
N ARG A 112 -1.30 -12.76 -10.88
CA ARG A 112 -1.49 -13.12 -12.29
C ARG A 112 -2.58 -12.27 -12.94
N LYS A 113 -3.73 -12.07 -12.29
CA LYS A 113 -4.79 -11.20 -12.80
C LYS A 113 -4.33 -9.74 -12.97
N LEU A 114 -3.54 -9.22 -12.02
CA LEU A 114 -2.95 -7.89 -12.12
C LEU A 114 -1.94 -7.80 -13.28
N ALA A 115 -1.05 -8.78 -13.41
CA ALA A 115 -0.06 -8.84 -14.49
C ALA A 115 -0.72 -8.97 -15.87
N GLU A 116 -1.73 -9.83 -15.99
CA GLU A 116 -2.56 -9.98 -17.20
C GLU A 116 -3.29 -8.68 -17.53
N SER A 117 -3.81 -7.95 -16.54
CA SER A 117 -4.45 -6.65 -16.75
C SER A 117 -3.46 -5.59 -17.23
N TYR A 118 -2.24 -5.58 -16.69
CA TYR A 118 -1.17 -4.68 -17.11
C TYR A 118 -0.68 -5.00 -18.53
N GLN A 119 -0.50 -6.28 -18.86
CA GLN A 119 -0.15 -6.72 -20.21
C GLN A 119 -1.25 -6.38 -21.22
N ASN A 120 -2.52 -6.55 -20.85
CA ASN A 120 -3.64 -6.15 -21.70
C ASN A 120 -3.72 -4.63 -21.90
N MET A 121 -3.36 -3.83 -20.88
CA MET A 121 -3.32 -2.38 -21.00
C MET A 121 -2.12 -1.91 -21.85
N GLN A 122 -0.95 -2.56 -21.72
CA GLN A 122 0.19 -2.33 -22.62
C GLN A 122 -0.12 -2.71 -24.06
N LYS A 123 -0.87 -3.81 -24.28
CA LYS A 123 -1.37 -4.19 -25.61
C LYS A 123 -2.42 -3.22 -26.17
N GLN A 124 -3.14 -2.47 -25.33
CA GLN A 124 -4.14 -1.48 -25.77
C GLN A 124 -3.59 -0.05 -25.91
N GLN A 125 -2.49 0.30 -25.24
CA GLN A 125 -1.81 1.59 -25.40
C GLN A 125 -0.74 1.60 -26.51
N GLY A 126 -0.54 0.47 -27.19
CA GLY A 126 0.18 0.36 -28.46
C GLY A 126 -0.67 0.64 -29.70
N ASP A 127 -1.92 1.11 -29.57
CA ASP A 127 -2.86 1.29 -30.70
C ASP A 127 -3.28 2.76 -30.91
N LYS A 128 -2.56 3.75 -30.35
CA LYS A 128 -2.82 5.18 -30.62
C LYS A 128 -1.58 6.08 -30.67
N LYS A 129 -0.48 5.58 -31.22
CA LYS A 129 0.47 6.42 -31.95
C LYS A 129 1.09 5.64 -33.10
N ASP A 130 0.87 6.20 -34.27
CA ASP A 130 1.49 5.96 -35.58
C ASP A 130 1.00 4.76 -36.39
N ASP A 131 0.24 5.13 -37.43
CA ASP A 131 -0.16 4.38 -38.64
C ASP A 131 1.03 3.80 -39.46
N GLU A 132 2.22 3.53 -38.90
CA GLU A 132 3.43 3.25 -39.70
C GLU A 132 4.48 2.28 -39.12
N GLU A 133 4.14 1.21 -38.38
CA GLU A 133 5.16 0.15 -38.13
C GLU A 133 4.60 -1.28 -38.11
N ASP A 134 4.17 -1.66 -39.31
CA ASP A 134 3.80 -2.98 -39.80
C ASP A 134 5.04 -3.92 -39.92
N ASP A 135 5.93 -4.01 -38.90
CA ASP A 135 7.22 -4.70 -39.09
C ASP A 135 7.87 -5.35 -37.85
N ILE A 136 7.09 -6.05 -37.01
CA ILE A 136 7.68 -7.08 -36.12
C ILE A 136 6.94 -8.41 -36.33
N PRO A 137 7.53 -9.37 -37.06
CA PRO A 137 6.95 -10.70 -37.20
C PRO A 137 7.09 -11.51 -35.89
N ASP A 138 6.06 -12.32 -35.61
CA ASP A 138 5.95 -13.14 -34.40
C ASP A 138 7.09 -14.18 -34.33
N LEU A 139 7.80 -14.24 -33.21
CA LEU A 139 8.89 -15.20 -32.97
C LEU A 139 8.28 -16.59 -32.77
N VAL A 140 8.25 -17.38 -33.84
CA VAL A 140 7.80 -18.78 -33.83
C VAL A 140 8.70 -19.60 -32.89
N GLU A 141 8.16 -20.00 -31.74
CA GLU A 141 8.80 -20.94 -30.82
C GLU A 141 8.80 -22.35 -31.43
N GLY A 142 9.91 -22.80 -32.03
CA GLY A 142 10.03 -24.23 -32.34
C GLY A 142 11.13 -24.77 -33.26
N GLU A 143 11.79 -24.00 -34.13
CA GLU A 143 12.72 -24.60 -35.13
C GLU A 143 14.15 -24.08 -34.93
N ASN A 144 14.94 -24.82 -34.15
CA ASN A 144 16.37 -24.62 -33.93
C ASN A 144 17.13 -24.88 -35.25
N PHE A 145 17.71 -23.84 -35.86
CA PHE A 145 18.33 -23.85 -37.19
C PHE A 145 19.74 -24.48 -37.26
N GLU A 146 20.12 -25.34 -36.33
CA GLU A 146 21.49 -25.89 -36.27
C GLU A 146 21.59 -27.40 -36.53
N SER A 147 20.93 -27.90 -37.58
CA SER A 147 21.13 -29.29 -38.05
C SER A 147 20.78 -29.48 -39.52
N LYS A 148 21.59 -28.94 -40.44
CA LYS A 148 21.88 -29.63 -41.71
C LYS A 148 23.12 -29.06 -42.41
N GLU A 149 24.28 -29.61 -42.08
CA GLU A 149 25.26 -30.05 -43.09
C GLU A 149 25.90 -31.36 -42.62
#